data_AF-A0A820I8L1-F1
#
_entry.id   AF-A0A820I8L1-F1
#
_cell.length_a   1.000
_cell.length_b   1.000
_cell.length_c   1.000
_cell.angle_alpha   90.00
_cell.angle_beta   90.00
_cell.angle_gamma   90.00
#
_symmetry.space_group_name_H-M   'P 1'
#
loop_
_entity.id
_entity.type
_entity.pdbx_description
1 polymer ?
#
loop_
_entity_poly.entity_id
_entity_poly.type
_entity_poly.pdbx_seq_one_letter_code
_entity_poly.pdbx_strand_id
1 'polypeptide(L)'
;QVRNDRRCVILSSIVKVYNNTTMPLIILNIDSVDPKKYHRMAKIDINDEYYVPIELLYTHSSSPIFISTDENEHNGEIYDFFSFDWEKEFLSERKLKLKTGKEANFIVFKEVTNAYSENTDQLDHASFSLYIHPALHLTNLLPVDIQCSIDNAEQIDLKPSELTLITSGNKQSKLRFIIPSYNNIKWISDSVDLNVEGKGDHNEHLVILHNSTKPQQILKMVLRVDTFHESYRLLFYSPFWILNRTELQLEFQ
;
A
#
# COMPACT_ATOMS: atom_id res chain seq x y z
N GLN A 1 57.86 -9.94 -10.97
CA GLN A 1 56.72 -10.79 -10.54
C GLN A 1 55.44 -10.02 -10.77
N VAL A 2 54.63 -10.45 -11.73
CA VAL A 2 53.31 -9.84 -11.99
C VAL A 2 52.34 -10.43 -10.97
N ARG A 3 51.77 -9.60 -10.08
CA ARG A 3 50.67 -10.01 -9.19
C ARG A 3 49.45 -10.28 -10.07
N ASN A 4 49.08 -11.55 -10.21
CA ASN A 4 47.79 -11.94 -10.75
C ASN A 4 46.71 -11.64 -9.69
N ASP A 5 46.22 -10.40 -9.67
CA ASP A 5 44.99 -10.06 -8.97
C ASP A 5 43.83 -10.79 -9.69
N ARG A 6 43.50 -11.98 -9.19
CA ARG A 6 42.32 -12.74 -9.66
C ARG A 6 41.08 -11.94 -9.28
N ARG A 7 40.49 -11.26 -10.25
CA ARG A 7 39.13 -10.70 -10.13
C ARG A 7 38.15 -11.88 -10.15
N CYS A 8 37.61 -12.22 -8.98
CA CYS A 8 36.49 -13.14 -8.89
C CYS A 8 35.21 -12.35 -9.22
N VAL A 9 34.55 -12.69 -10.32
CA VAL A 9 33.22 -12.16 -10.63
C VAL A 9 32.22 -13.18 -10.09
N ILE A 10 31.57 -12.85 -8.98
CA ILE A 10 30.46 -13.64 -8.46
C ILE A 10 29.20 -13.12 -9.15
N LEU A 11 28.62 -13.94 -10.03
CA LEU A 11 27.30 -13.70 -10.58
C LEU A 11 26.29 -14.16 -9.53
N SER A 12 25.78 -13.23 -8.72
CA SER A 12 24.67 -13.50 -7.81
C SER A 12 23.36 -13.16 -8.51
N SER A 13 22.37 -14.04 -8.38
CA SER A 13 21.01 -13.70 -8.75
C SER A 13 20.54 -12.53 -7.89
N ILE A 14 20.03 -11.50 -8.53
CA ILE A 14 19.58 -10.25 -7.91
C ILE A 14 18.07 -10.12 -8.04
N VAL A 15 17.44 -9.61 -6.99
CA VAL A 15 16.04 -9.23 -6.96
C VAL A 15 15.98 -7.71 -6.90
N LYS A 16 15.20 -7.11 -7.79
CA LYS A 16 14.94 -5.67 -7.73
C LYS A 16 13.82 -5.42 -6.74
N VAL A 17 14.02 -4.50 -5.81
CA VAL A 17 12.99 -4.08 -4.85
C VAL A 17 12.64 -2.63 -5.11
N TYR A 18 11.39 -2.39 -5.50
CA TYR A 18 10.83 -1.08 -5.78
C TYR A 18 10.03 -0.55 -4.58
N ASN A 19 10.35 0.66 -4.14
CA ASN A 19 9.61 1.35 -3.09
C ASN A 19 8.55 2.29 -3.68
N ASN A 20 7.33 1.79 -3.86
CA ASN A 20 6.20 2.58 -4.34
C ASN A 20 5.32 3.10 -3.19
N THR A 21 5.93 3.31 -2.01
CA THR A 21 5.24 3.78 -0.80
C THR A 21 5.38 5.30 -0.62
N THR A 22 4.80 5.84 0.46
CA THR A 22 4.89 7.27 0.82
C THR A 22 6.10 7.62 1.70
N MET A 23 6.96 6.65 2.01
CA MET A 23 8.10 6.85 2.89
C MET A 23 9.30 6.02 2.45
N PRO A 24 10.54 6.43 2.79
CA PRO A 24 11.71 5.61 2.52
C PRO A 24 11.65 4.29 3.27
N LEU A 25 12.18 3.24 2.65
CA LEU A 25 12.34 1.92 3.24
C LEU A 25 13.81 1.67 3.54
N ILE A 26 14.08 0.98 4.63
CA ILE A 26 15.44 0.73 5.12
C ILE A 26 15.62 -0.76 5.22
N ILE A 27 16.57 -1.29 4.46
CA ILE A 27 16.91 -2.70 4.50
C ILE A 27 17.92 -2.92 5.62
N LEU A 28 17.57 -3.80 6.54
CA LEU A 28 18.37 -4.20 7.68
C LEU A 28 18.76 -5.67 7.53
N ASN A 29 19.93 -6.04 8.04
CA ASN A 29 20.36 -7.43 8.22
C ASN A 29 20.69 -7.66 9.69
N ILE A 30 20.37 -8.83 10.23
CA ILE A 30 20.80 -9.24 11.57
C ILE A 30 22.33 -9.42 11.61
N ASP A 31 22.96 -8.94 12.69
CA ASP A 31 24.35 -9.24 13.00
C ASP A 31 24.52 -10.76 13.23
N SER A 32 25.47 -11.37 12.52
CA SER A 32 25.73 -12.80 12.60
C SER A 32 26.23 -13.27 13.99
N VAL A 33 26.70 -12.34 14.81
CA VAL A 33 27.22 -12.57 16.17
C VAL A 33 26.18 -12.22 17.24
N ASP A 34 25.37 -11.19 17.03
CA ASP A 34 24.35 -10.75 17.98
C ASP A 34 22.97 -10.61 17.31
N PRO A 35 22.04 -11.58 17.50
CA PRO A 35 20.74 -11.57 16.84
C PRO A 35 19.82 -10.41 17.26
N LYS A 36 20.24 -9.59 18.24
CA LYS A 36 19.53 -8.38 18.66
C LYS A 36 20.06 -7.11 18.02
N LYS A 37 21.15 -7.19 17.25
CA LYS A 37 21.74 -6.06 16.52
C LYS A 37 21.42 -6.18 15.05
N TYR A 38 21.16 -5.02 14.46
CA TYR A 38 20.84 -4.90 13.05
C TYR A 38 21.86 -3.97 12.39
N HIS A 39 22.23 -4.30 11.17
CA HIS A 39 23.05 -3.48 10.31
C HIS A 39 22.21 -2.94 9.16
N ARG A 40 22.26 -1.63 8.96
CA ARG A 40 21.69 -1.00 7.78
C ARG A 40 22.49 -1.43 6.54
N MET A 41 21.81 -2.07 5.61
CA MET A 41 22.35 -2.40 4.30
C MET A 41 22.12 -1.25 3.31
N ALA A 42 20.89 -0.76 3.23
CA ALA A 42 20.49 0.22 2.23
C ALA A 42 19.30 1.05 2.71
N LYS A 43 19.09 2.18 2.04
CA LYS A 43 17.86 2.96 2.08
C LYS A 43 17.34 3.05 0.66
N ILE A 44 16.07 2.75 0.47
CA ILE A 44 15.35 2.88 -0.79
C ILE A 44 14.45 4.09 -0.65
N ASP A 45 14.76 5.18 -1.35
CA ASP A 45 13.93 6.38 -1.34
C ASP A 45 12.59 6.13 -2.06
N ILE A 46 11.67 7.09 -1.95
CA ILE A 46 10.33 6.99 -2.53
C ILE A 46 10.44 6.93 -4.06
N ASN A 47 9.77 5.96 -4.67
CA ASN A 47 9.80 5.64 -6.11
C ASN A 47 11.20 5.27 -6.63
N ASP A 48 12.07 4.77 -5.75
CA ASP A 48 13.41 4.28 -6.11
C ASP A 48 13.48 2.75 -6.02
N GLU A 49 14.56 2.18 -6.56
CA GLU A 49 14.83 0.75 -6.58
C GLU A 49 16.15 0.39 -5.89
N TYR A 50 16.22 -0.83 -5.35
CA TYR A 50 17.46 -1.39 -4.84
C TYR A 50 17.62 -2.86 -5.21
N TYR A 51 18.87 -3.26 -5.39
CA TYR A 51 19.25 -4.60 -5.83
C TYR A 51 19.66 -5.46 -4.64
N VAL A 52 18.83 -6.45 -4.33
CA VAL A 52 19.06 -7.37 -3.21
C VAL A 52 19.56 -8.70 -3.76
N PRO A 53 20.70 -9.22 -3.29
CA PRO A 53 21.10 -10.60 -3.58
C PRO A 53 20.02 -11.59 -3.15
N ILE A 54 19.60 -12.49 -4.04
CA ILE A 54 18.51 -13.45 -3.78
C ILE A 54 18.82 -14.36 -2.58
N GLU A 55 20.11 -14.62 -2.32
CA GLU A 55 20.58 -15.43 -1.21
C GLU A 55 20.14 -14.86 0.15
N LEU A 56 19.90 -13.55 0.25
CA LEU A 56 19.43 -12.89 1.48
C LEU A 56 17.92 -12.97 1.66
N LEU A 57 17.19 -13.20 0.57
CA LEU A 57 15.73 -13.28 0.50
C LEU A 57 15.19 -14.71 0.62
N TYR A 58 16.05 -15.70 0.40
CA TYR A 58 15.69 -17.10 0.51
C TYR A 58 15.66 -17.52 1.97
N THR A 59 14.62 -18.26 2.37
CA THR A 59 14.32 -18.65 3.76
C THR A 59 15.36 -19.57 4.44
N HIS A 60 16.46 -19.90 3.75
CA HIS A 60 17.60 -20.63 4.28
C HIS A 60 18.88 -19.78 4.39
N SER A 61 18.79 -18.47 4.24
CA SER A 61 19.92 -17.58 4.46
C SER A 61 20.30 -17.58 5.95
N SER A 62 21.59 -17.58 6.25
CA SER A 62 22.10 -17.44 7.62
C SER A 62 21.87 -16.03 8.20
N SER A 63 21.29 -15.12 7.42
CA SER A 63 21.23 -13.69 7.69
C SER A 63 20.00 -13.09 6.96
N PRO A 64 18.79 -13.31 7.49
CA PRO A 64 17.57 -12.77 6.89
C PRO A 64 17.60 -11.25 6.87
N ILE A 65 16.95 -10.66 5.86
CA ILE A 65 16.81 -9.21 5.76
C ILE A 65 15.42 -8.75 6.18
N PHE A 66 15.39 -7.52 6.70
CA PHE A 66 14.20 -6.90 7.26
C PHE A 66 14.01 -5.51 6.69
N ILE A 67 12.77 -5.00 6.76
CA ILE A 67 12.46 -3.63 6.40
C ILE A 67 12.10 -2.83 7.65
N SER A 68 12.59 -1.60 7.71
CA SER A 68 12.17 -0.56 8.64
C SER A 68 11.84 0.72 7.87
N THR A 69 11.06 1.60 8.49
CA THR A 69 10.83 2.99 8.02
C THR A 69 11.54 4.02 8.88
N ASP A 70 12.24 3.60 9.95
CA ASP A 70 13.02 4.49 10.83
C ASP A 70 14.52 4.21 10.70
N GLU A 71 15.29 5.26 10.43
CA GLU A 71 16.74 5.24 10.30
C GLU A 71 17.47 4.99 11.62
N ASN A 72 16.81 5.21 12.76
CA ASN A 72 17.46 5.20 14.08
C ASN A 72 17.00 4.05 14.99
N GLU A 73 15.87 3.40 14.70
CA GLU A 73 15.33 2.34 15.57
C GLU A 73 15.73 0.95 15.09
N HIS A 74 16.47 0.27 15.96
CA HIS A 74 16.92 -1.12 15.80
C HIS A 74 16.05 -2.08 16.64
N ASN A 75 14.95 -1.59 17.23
CA ASN A 75 14.15 -2.28 18.25
C ASN A 75 12.64 -2.33 17.89
N GLY A 76 12.32 -2.51 16.62
CA GLY A 76 10.96 -2.84 16.17
C GLY A 76 10.70 -4.34 16.21
N GLU A 77 9.43 -4.74 16.31
CA GLU A 77 9.04 -6.14 16.05
C GLU A 77 9.49 -6.54 14.65
N ILE A 78 10.18 -7.68 14.58
CA ILE A 78 10.81 -8.21 13.38
C ILE A 78 9.70 -8.76 12.49
N TYR A 79 9.50 -8.17 11.31
CA TYR A 79 8.64 -8.75 10.28
C TYR A 79 9.51 -9.26 9.15
N ASP A 80 9.45 -10.57 8.90
CA ASP A 80 10.02 -11.18 7.70
C ASP A 80 9.22 -10.71 6.47
N PHE A 81 9.55 -9.48 6.05
CA PHE A 81 8.79 -8.74 5.05
C PHE A 81 8.87 -9.39 3.67
N PHE A 82 9.94 -10.16 3.44
CA PHE A 82 10.24 -10.85 2.20
C PHE A 82 10.06 -12.38 2.28
N SER A 83 9.48 -12.90 3.37
CA SER A 83 9.08 -14.30 3.42
C SER A 83 8.06 -14.56 2.33
N PHE A 84 8.43 -15.31 1.30
CA PHE A 84 7.55 -15.71 0.21
C PHE A 84 7.74 -17.20 -0.05
N ASP A 85 6.66 -17.92 -0.35
CA ASP A 85 6.80 -19.11 -1.19
C ASP A 85 7.16 -18.62 -2.60
N TRP A 86 8.46 -18.54 -2.88
CA TRP A 86 9.00 -18.03 -4.14
C TRP A 86 8.50 -18.79 -5.37
N GLU A 87 7.95 -20.00 -5.21
CA GLU A 87 7.35 -20.78 -6.29
C GLU A 87 5.85 -20.48 -6.44
N LYS A 88 5.11 -20.38 -5.32
CA LYS A 88 3.64 -20.33 -5.35
C LYS A 88 3.02 -18.94 -5.15
N GLU A 89 3.71 -18.04 -4.46
CA GLU A 89 3.15 -16.76 -4.06
C GLU A 89 3.62 -15.62 -4.96
N PHE A 90 2.67 -14.85 -5.50
CA PHE A 90 2.93 -13.65 -6.30
C PHE A 90 2.54 -12.35 -5.58
N LEU A 91 1.77 -12.45 -4.50
CA LEU A 91 1.24 -11.32 -3.77
C LEU A 91 1.18 -11.69 -2.30
N SER A 92 1.56 -10.76 -1.44
CA SER A 92 1.42 -10.97 -0.01
C SER A 92 1.21 -9.66 0.74
N GLU A 93 0.26 -9.67 1.69
CA GLU A 93 0.02 -8.54 2.58
C GLU A 93 1.07 -8.52 3.70
N ARG A 94 1.65 -7.37 3.99
CA ARG A 94 2.66 -7.17 5.01
C ARG A 94 2.25 -6.07 5.97
N LYS A 95 2.57 -6.27 7.24
CA LYS A 95 2.39 -5.27 8.28
C LYS A 95 3.75 -4.76 8.72
N LEU A 96 3.84 -3.47 8.97
CA LEU A 96 5.01 -2.82 9.54
C LEU A 96 4.57 -1.91 10.68
N LYS A 97 5.28 -1.96 11.80
CA LYS A 97 5.10 -1.00 12.88
C LYS A 97 5.89 0.27 12.58
N LEU A 98 5.21 1.41 12.52
CA LEU A 98 5.82 2.73 12.33
C LEU A 98 6.37 3.27 13.65
N LYS A 99 7.28 4.25 13.57
CA LYS A 99 7.81 5.01 14.72
C LYS A 99 6.72 5.58 15.63
N THR A 100 5.58 5.95 15.04
CA THR A 100 4.41 6.47 15.78
C THR A 100 3.73 5.42 16.66
N GLY A 101 4.19 4.15 16.60
CA GLY A 101 3.55 3.00 17.23
C GLY A 101 2.36 2.43 16.44
N LYS A 102 1.96 3.10 15.36
CA LYS A 102 0.85 2.66 14.48
C LYS A 102 1.31 1.54 13.55
N GLU A 103 0.40 0.63 13.21
CA GLU A 103 0.63 -0.37 12.15
C GLU A 103 0.31 0.23 10.78
N ALA A 104 1.20 -0.03 9.82
CA ALA A 104 1.02 0.22 8.41
C ALA A 104 0.86 -1.10 7.66
N ASN A 105 -0.09 -1.15 6.72
CA ASN A 105 -0.30 -2.31 5.85
C ASN A 105 0.23 -2.00 4.45
N PHE A 106 0.97 -2.95 3.91
CA PHE A 106 1.56 -2.92 2.58
C PHE A 106 1.16 -4.18 1.82
N ILE A 107 1.22 -4.08 0.50
CA ILE A 107 1.14 -5.21 -0.42
C ILE A 107 2.48 -5.32 -1.10
N VAL A 108 3.06 -6.51 -1.04
CA VAL A 108 4.29 -6.85 -1.75
C VAL A 108 3.91 -7.77 -2.90
N PHE A 109 4.15 -7.28 -4.11
CA PHE A 109 3.88 -7.99 -5.35
C PHE A 109 5.19 -8.48 -5.98
N LYS A 110 5.23 -9.76 -6.35
CA LYS A 110 6.34 -10.41 -7.04
C LYS A 110 6.01 -10.55 -8.52
N GLU A 111 6.75 -9.83 -9.34
CA GLU A 111 6.74 -9.97 -10.79
C GLU A 111 7.86 -10.93 -11.21
N VAL A 112 7.53 -11.86 -12.11
CA VAL A 112 8.49 -12.82 -12.67
C VAL A 112 8.66 -12.50 -14.15
N THR A 113 9.87 -12.14 -14.55
CA THR A 113 10.23 -11.98 -15.96
C THR A 113 11.03 -13.19 -16.42
N ASN A 114 10.41 -13.98 -17.29
CA ASN A 114 11.01 -15.16 -17.89
C ASN A 114 11.95 -14.77 -19.04
N ALA A 115 13.15 -15.32 -19.05
CA ALA A 115 14.09 -15.28 -20.15
C ALA A 115 14.13 -16.65 -20.82
N TYR A 116 13.94 -16.67 -22.13
CA TYR A 116 13.90 -17.88 -22.95
C TYR A 116 15.21 -18.02 -23.71
N SER A 117 15.67 -19.26 -23.91
CA SER A 117 16.87 -19.52 -24.70
C SER A 117 16.65 -19.08 -26.14
N GLU A 118 17.71 -18.56 -26.76
CA GLU A 118 17.65 -17.97 -28.10
C GLU A 118 17.03 -18.94 -29.12
N ASN A 119 15.99 -18.46 -29.83
CA ASN A 119 15.24 -19.23 -30.84
C ASN A 119 14.49 -20.46 -30.31
N THR A 120 14.15 -20.51 -29.03
CA THR A 120 13.34 -21.60 -28.44
C THR A 120 12.28 -21.05 -27.48
N ASP A 121 11.23 -21.84 -27.23
CA ASP A 121 10.28 -21.59 -26.14
C ASP A 121 10.76 -22.22 -24.81
N GLN A 122 12.03 -22.63 -24.74
CA GLN A 122 12.60 -23.22 -23.53
C GLN A 122 12.97 -22.10 -22.55
N LEU A 123 12.39 -22.15 -21.36
CA LEU A 123 12.75 -21.26 -20.27
C LEU A 123 14.22 -21.50 -19.88
N ASP A 124 15.02 -20.44 -19.88
CA ASP A 124 16.44 -20.47 -19.56
C ASP A 124 16.67 -19.93 -18.14
N HIS A 125 16.16 -18.72 -17.89
CA HIS A 125 16.33 -17.99 -16.65
C HIS A 125 15.06 -17.24 -16.26
N ALA A 126 14.95 -16.86 -14.99
CA ALA A 126 13.90 -15.97 -14.50
C ALA A 126 14.55 -14.86 -13.67
N SER A 127 14.02 -13.65 -13.78
CA SER A 127 14.35 -12.53 -12.91
C SER A 127 13.12 -12.11 -12.12
N PHE A 128 13.36 -11.64 -10.89
CA PHE A 128 12.31 -11.28 -9.96
C PHE A 128 12.39 -9.79 -9.63
N SER A 129 11.24 -9.14 -9.68
CA SER A 129 11.04 -7.79 -9.18
C SER A 129 9.99 -7.82 -8.08
N LEU A 130 10.28 -7.18 -6.96
CA LEU A 130 9.35 -6.97 -5.87
C LEU A 130 8.90 -5.51 -5.85
N TYR A 131 7.60 -5.28 -5.85
CA TYR A 131 7.00 -3.96 -5.73
C TYR A 131 6.30 -3.86 -4.39
N ILE A 132 6.64 -2.84 -3.61
CA ILE A 132 6.05 -2.59 -2.30
C ILE A 132 5.11 -1.39 -2.41
N HIS A 133 3.83 -1.61 -2.16
CA HIS A 133 2.77 -0.60 -2.24
C HIS A 133 2.03 -0.48 -0.90
N PRO A 134 1.49 0.70 -0.55
CA PRO A 134 0.49 0.81 0.51
C PRO A 134 -0.74 -0.04 0.17
N ALA A 135 -1.33 -0.70 1.17
CA ALA A 135 -2.45 -1.60 0.89
C ALA A 135 -3.68 -0.88 0.33
N LEU A 136 -3.91 0.37 0.71
CA LEU A 136 -5.06 1.18 0.33
C LEU A 136 -4.62 2.45 -0.42
N HIS A 137 -5.36 2.75 -1.48
CA HIS A 137 -5.31 4.01 -2.20
C HIS A 137 -6.70 4.63 -2.17
N LEU A 138 -6.83 5.92 -1.92
CA LEU A 138 -8.13 6.59 -1.87
C LEU A 138 -8.14 7.78 -2.82
N THR A 139 -9.21 7.88 -3.60
CA THR A 139 -9.44 9.00 -4.52
C THR A 139 -10.80 9.62 -4.24
N ASN A 140 -10.79 10.92 -3.96
CA ASN A 140 -11.99 11.72 -3.86
C ASN A 140 -12.42 12.20 -5.25
N LEU A 141 -13.53 11.69 -5.79
CA LEU A 141 -14.06 12.10 -7.10
C LEU A 141 -15.13 13.20 -6.98
N LEU A 142 -15.29 13.80 -5.80
CA LEU A 142 -16.20 14.92 -5.59
C LEU A 142 -15.52 16.25 -5.92
N PRO A 143 -16.29 17.29 -6.27
CA PRO A 143 -15.76 18.63 -6.53
C PRO A 143 -15.48 19.42 -5.24
N VAL A 144 -15.46 18.75 -4.08
CA VAL A 144 -15.27 19.36 -2.75
C VAL A 144 -14.26 18.55 -1.96
N ASP A 145 -13.54 19.20 -1.06
CA ASP A 145 -12.65 18.53 -0.12
C ASP A 145 -13.46 17.63 0.83
N ILE A 146 -12.92 16.46 1.13
CA ILE A 146 -13.47 15.53 2.11
C ILE A 146 -12.39 15.12 3.10
N GLN A 147 -12.82 14.56 4.22
CA GLN A 147 -11.94 13.93 5.19
C GLN A 147 -12.33 12.48 5.35
N CYS A 148 -11.34 11.60 5.49
CA CYS A 148 -11.55 10.18 5.76
C CYS A 148 -10.78 9.77 7.01
N SER A 149 -11.42 9.00 7.89
CA SER A 149 -10.72 8.28 8.95
C SER A 149 -10.88 6.78 8.74
N ILE A 150 -9.80 6.04 8.92
CA ILE A 150 -9.76 4.58 8.75
C ILE A 150 -9.45 3.94 10.09
N ASP A 151 -10.27 2.97 10.51
CA ASP A 151 -10.15 2.25 11.80
C ASP A 151 -10.06 3.21 13.01
N ASN A 152 -10.79 4.33 12.94
CA ASN A 152 -10.76 5.43 13.93
C ASN A 152 -9.38 6.09 14.11
N ALA A 153 -8.48 5.96 13.12
CA ALA A 153 -7.25 6.73 13.06
C ALA A 153 -7.51 8.23 12.82
N GLU A 154 -6.43 9.00 12.78
CA GLU A 154 -6.46 10.42 12.42
C GLU A 154 -7.12 10.65 11.05
N GLN A 155 -7.75 11.81 10.92
CA GLN A 155 -8.40 12.21 9.69
C GLN A 155 -7.36 12.55 8.62
N ILE A 156 -7.61 12.05 7.42
CA ILE A 156 -6.85 12.31 6.21
C ILE A 156 -7.68 13.25 5.36
N ASP A 157 -7.14 14.42 5.05
CA ASP A 157 -7.76 15.35 4.12
C ASP A 157 -7.53 14.88 2.67
N LEU A 158 -8.59 14.91 1.87
CA LEU A 158 -8.61 14.40 0.49
C LEU A 158 -9.17 15.47 -0.44
N LYS A 159 -8.31 15.99 -1.31
CA LYS A 159 -8.69 16.98 -2.30
C LYS A 159 -9.37 16.34 -3.52
N PRO A 160 -10.17 17.11 -4.28
CA PRO A 160 -10.77 16.66 -5.52
C PRO A 160 -9.74 16.05 -6.48
N SER A 161 -10.06 14.85 -6.98
CA SER A 161 -9.27 14.07 -7.95
C SER A 161 -7.85 13.69 -7.51
N GLU A 162 -7.49 13.89 -6.24
CA GLU A 162 -6.19 13.52 -5.71
C GLU A 162 -6.17 12.02 -5.36
N LEU A 163 -5.13 11.30 -5.82
CA LEU A 163 -4.85 9.94 -5.38
C LEU A 163 -4.01 10.01 -4.10
N THR A 164 -4.63 9.67 -2.97
CA THR A 164 -3.95 9.62 -1.68
C THR A 164 -3.56 8.20 -1.34
N LEU A 165 -2.28 7.99 -1.11
CA LEU A 165 -1.70 6.72 -0.68
C LEU A 165 -1.88 6.56 0.82
N ILE A 166 -2.49 5.46 1.26
CA ILE A 166 -2.86 5.25 2.66
C ILE A 166 -2.18 4.00 3.21
N THR A 167 -1.41 4.19 4.27
CA THR A 167 -0.73 3.09 4.97
C THR A 167 -1.58 2.51 6.11
N SER A 168 -2.55 3.24 6.63
CA SER A 168 -3.48 2.76 7.66
C SER A 168 -4.60 1.92 7.05
N GLY A 169 -4.89 0.77 7.67
CA GLY A 169 -5.98 -0.10 7.27
C GLY A 169 -5.66 -1.08 6.14
N ASN A 170 -6.58 -2.00 5.87
CA ASN A 170 -6.49 -3.08 4.90
C ASN A 170 -7.89 -3.37 4.31
N LYS A 171 -8.04 -4.49 3.61
CA LYS A 171 -9.31 -4.91 2.97
C LYS A 171 -10.51 -5.13 3.90
N GLN A 172 -10.32 -5.13 5.22
CA GLN A 172 -11.35 -5.32 6.25
C GLN A 172 -11.56 -4.08 7.15
N SER A 173 -10.99 -2.94 6.76
CA SER A 173 -11.02 -1.73 7.58
C SER A 173 -12.38 -1.04 7.61
N LYS A 174 -12.60 -0.26 8.68
CA LYS A 174 -13.78 0.59 8.83
C LYS A 174 -13.45 2.01 8.41
N LEU A 175 -14.20 2.56 7.46
CA LEU A 175 -14.02 3.93 6.98
C LEU A 175 -15.12 4.85 7.50
N ARG A 176 -14.77 6.11 7.74
CA ARG A 176 -15.74 7.18 7.99
C ARG A 176 -15.36 8.39 7.16
N PHE A 177 -16.34 8.95 6.49
CA PHE A 177 -16.20 10.09 5.60
C PHE A 177 -16.88 11.32 6.17
N ILE A 178 -16.27 12.48 5.96
CA ILE A 178 -16.78 13.78 6.34
C ILE A 178 -16.65 14.72 5.16
N ILE A 179 -17.71 15.44 4.84
CA ILE A 179 -17.66 16.60 3.96
C ILE A 179 -17.73 17.83 4.88
N PRO A 180 -16.62 18.56 5.11
CA PRO A 180 -16.56 19.61 6.13
C PRO A 180 -17.53 20.76 5.87
N SER A 181 -17.71 21.13 4.60
CA SER A 181 -18.62 22.19 4.19
C SER A 181 -19.14 21.93 2.78
N TYR A 182 -20.39 21.49 2.68
CA TYR A 182 -21.16 21.46 1.43
C TYR A 182 -22.47 22.20 1.68
N ASN A 183 -22.69 23.30 0.94
CA ASN A 183 -23.75 24.28 1.20
C ASN A 183 -23.72 24.83 2.65
N ASN A 184 -22.53 25.12 3.17
CA ASN A 184 -22.30 25.58 4.54
C ASN A 184 -22.77 24.59 5.63
N ILE A 185 -22.91 23.32 5.26
CA ILE A 185 -23.33 22.25 6.15
C ILE A 185 -22.23 21.20 6.19
N LYS A 186 -21.91 20.72 7.40
CA LYS A 186 -21.05 19.57 7.61
C LYS A 186 -21.87 18.29 7.47
N TRP A 187 -21.37 17.35 6.66
CA TRP A 187 -21.97 16.04 6.45
C TRP A 187 -21.04 14.96 6.97
N ILE A 188 -21.58 13.96 7.66
CA ILE A 188 -20.79 12.95 8.35
C ILE A 188 -21.41 11.58 8.06
N SER A 189 -20.60 10.63 7.62
CA SER A 189 -21.06 9.26 7.44
C SER A 189 -21.10 8.49 8.76
N ASP A 190 -21.93 7.45 8.75
CA ASP A 190 -21.72 6.30 9.63
C ASP A 190 -20.44 5.54 9.22
N SER A 191 -20.04 4.58 10.05
CA SER A 191 -18.92 3.70 9.72
C SER A 191 -19.30 2.79 8.54
N VAL A 192 -18.43 2.73 7.54
CA VAL A 192 -18.54 1.88 6.36
C VAL A 192 -17.53 0.75 6.51
N ASP A 193 -18.02 -0.48 6.62
CA ASP A 193 -17.14 -1.65 6.69
C ASP A 193 -16.65 -1.99 5.27
N LEU A 194 -15.34 -1.85 5.05
CA LEU A 194 -14.68 -2.40 3.89
C LEU A 194 -14.61 -3.91 4.08
N ASN A 195 -15.13 -4.68 3.13
CA ASN A 195 -14.94 -6.12 3.09
C ASN A 195 -14.68 -6.51 1.63
N VAL A 196 -13.41 -6.45 1.23
CA VAL A 196 -13.02 -6.84 -0.13
C VAL A 196 -12.75 -8.34 -0.15
N GLU A 197 -13.71 -9.11 -0.65
CA GLU A 197 -13.57 -10.55 -0.85
C GLU A 197 -13.01 -10.85 -2.25
N GLY A 198 -11.76 -11.32 -2.31
CA GLY A 198 -11.13 -11.85 -3.53
C GLY A 198 -10.67 -10.81 -4.55
N LYS A 199 -9.99 -11.30 -5.61
CA LYS A 199 -9.72 -10.55 -6.84
C LYS A 199 -10.91 -10.75 -7.77
N GLY A 200 -11.84 -9.81 -7.79
CA GLY A 200 -13.07 -9.89 -8.56
C GLY A 200 -13.87 -8.59 -8.47
N ASP A 201 -14.65 -8.32 -9.51
CA ASP A 201 -15.14 -7.00 -9.93
C ASP A 201 -15.76 -6.07 -8.87
N HIS A 202 -15.48 -4.78 -9.06
CA HIS A 202 -16.18 -3.59 -8.55
C HIS A 202 -17.14 -3.81 -7.37
N ASN A 203 -16.60 -3.82 -6.16
CA ASN A 203 -17.44 -3.76 -4.96
C ASN A 203 -17.85 -2.30 -4.70
N GLU A 204 -19.13 -2.00 -4.87
CA GLU A 204 -19.70 -0.70 -4.53
C GLU A 204 -20.37 -0.77 -3.16
N HIS A 205 -19.93 0.09 -2.24
CA HIS A 205 -20.53 0.25 -0.92
C HIS A 205 -21.33 1.55 -0.89
N LEU A 206 -22.60 1.48 -0.49
CA LEU A 206 -23.41 2.66 -0.23
C LEU A 206 -22.91 3.36 1.03
N VAL A 207 -22.60 4.64 0.91
CA VAL A 207 -22.20 5.50 2.04
C VAL A 207 -23.28 6.54 2.27
N ILE A 208 -23.89 6.50 3.45
CA ILE A 208 -24.91 7.48 3.85
C ILE A 208 -24.23 8.54 4.72
N LEU A 209 -24.32 9.80 4.32
CA LEU A 209 -23.91 10.93 5.14
C LEU A 209 -25.12 11.67 5.68
N HIS A 210 -25.05 12.02 6.96
CA HIS A 210 -26.06 12.79 7.66
C HIS A 210 -25.64 14.24 7.78
N ASN A 211 -26.59 15.16 7.60
CA ASN A 211 -26.40 16.55 7.94
C ASN A 211 -26.21 16.67 9.46
N SER A 212 -25.08 17.25 9.87
CA SER A 212 -24.72 17.46 11.29
C SER A 212 -25.72 18.28 12.11
N THR A 213 -26.53 19.12 11.46
CA THR A 213 -27.56 19.97 12.10
C THR A 213 -28.96 19.40 12.00
N LYS A 214 -29.25 18.61 10.95
CA LYS A 214 -30.57 18.03 10.67
C LYS A 214 -30.41 16.57 10.22
N PRO A 215 -30.24 15.60 11.12
CA PRO A 215 -29.84 14.21 10.78
C PRO A 215 -30.80 13.46 9.85
N GLN A 216 -32.06 13.91 9.72
CA GLN A 216 -33.02 13.35 8.77
C GLN A 216 -32.66 13.65 7.31
N GLN A 217 -31.86 14.69 7.06
CA GLN A 217 -31.32 14.99 5.74
C GLN A 217 -30.09 14.14 5.49
N ILE A 218 -30.14 13.36 4.40
CA ILE A 218 -29.08 12.42 4.02
C ILE A 218 -28.54 12.72 2.62
N LEU A 219 -27.25 12.45 2.43
CA LEU A 219 -26.61 12.31 1.13
C LEU A 219 -26.22 10.85 0.93
N LYS A 220 -26.58 10.31 -0.23
CA LYS A 220 -26.16 8.97 -0.66
C LYS A 220 -24.96 9.09 -1.57
N MET A 221 -23.85 8.48 -1.15
CA MET A 221 -22.59 8.43 -1.86
C MET A 221 -22.24 6.97 -2.11
N VAL A 222 -21.27 6.74 -2.99
CA VAL A 222 -20.77 5.41 -3.32
C VAL A 222 -19.27 5.39 -3.09
N LEU A 223 -18.83 4.35 -2.41
CA LEU A 223 -17.43 3.96 -2.32
C LEU A 223 -17.24 2.74 -3.21
N ARG A 224 -16.66 2.93 -4.39
CA ARG A 224 -16.28 1.82 -5.26
C ARG A 224 -14.87 1.35 -4.90
N VAL A 225 -14.70 0.05 -4.87
CA VAL A 225 -13.41 -0.59 -4.63
C VAL A 225 -13.00 -1.32 -5.90
N ASP A 226 -11.79 -1.05 -6.37
CA ASP A 226 -11.15 -1.80 -7.44
C ASP A 226 -9.71 -2.16 -7.09
N THR A 227 -9.09 -2.99 -7.91
CA THR A 227 -7.68 -3.34 -7.78
C THR A 227 -6.84 -2.38 -8.62
N PHE A 228 -5.79 -1.81 -8.02
CA PHE A 228 -4.85 -0.89 -8.66
C PHE A 228 -3.43 -1.25 -8.24
N HIS A 229 -2.57 -1.65 -9.20
CA HIS A 229 -1.24 -2.19 -8.93
C HIS A 229 -1.26 -3.26 -7.82
N GLU A 230 -2.17 -4.22 -7.93
CA GLU A 230 -2.37 -5.31 -6.96
C GLU A 230 -2.80 -4.86 -5.55
N SER A 231 -2.95 -3.56 -5.33
CA SER A 231 -3.47 -2.94 -4.11
C SER A 231 -4.94 -2.55 -4.26
N TYR A 232 -5.58 -2.12 -3.18
CA TYR A 232 -7.00 -1.75 -3.22
C TYR A 232 -7.14 -0.25 -3.41
N ARG A 233 -7.81 0.16 -4.49
CA ARG A 233 -8.15 1.56 -4.73
C ARG A 233 -9.63 1.79 -4.42
N LEU A 234 -9.85 2.81 -3.62
CA LEU A 234 -11.11 3.27 -3.11
C LEU A 234 -11.47 4.55 -3.85
N LEU A 235 -12.58 4.55 -4.57
CA LEU A 235 -13.10 5.69 -5.32
C LEU A 235 -14.37 6.18 -4.65
N PHE A 236 -14.32 7.37 -4.04
CA PHE A 236 -15.46 7.95 -3.37
C PHE A 236 -16.14 8.99 -4.27
N TYR A 237 -17.40 8.76 -4.61
CA TYR A 237 -18.17 9.62 -5.52
C TYR A 237 -19.65 9.69 -5.18
N SER A 238 -20.38 10.58 -5.85
CA SER A 238 -21.83 10.57 -5.84
C SER A 238 -22.33 10.11 -7.21
N PRO A 239 -23.17 9.04 -7.27
CA PRO A 239 -23.69 8.53 -8.55
C PRO A 239 -24.64 9.54 -9.22
N PHE A 240 -25.27 10.40 -8.42
CA PHE A 240 -26.06 11.52 -8.89
C PHE A 240 -25.35 12.80 -8.46
N TRP A 241 -24.64 13.44 -9.38
CA TRP A 241 -24.11 14.77 -9.12
C TRP A 241 -25.28 15.71 -8.86
N ILE A 242 -25.50 16.04 -7.58
CA ILE A 242 -26.43 17.08 -7.15
C ILE A 242 -25.82 18.43 -7.54
N LEU A 243 -25.88 18.76 -8.82
CA LEU A 243 -25.85 20.14 -9.26
C LEU A 243 -27.24 20.71 -8.99
N ASN A 244 -27.47 21.10 -7.73
CA ASN A 244 -28.51 22.07 -7.46
C ASN A 244 -27.86 23.39 -7.07
N ARG A 245 -27.29 24.05 -8.08
CA ARG A 245 -26.96 25.48 -8.03
C ARG A 245 -28.20 26.36 -8.22
N THR A 246 -29.41 25.80 -8.23
CA THR A 246 -30.64 26.48 -8.65
C THR A 246 -31.63 26.79 -7.54
N GLU A 247 -31.27 26.60 -6.26
CA GLU A 247 -32.19 26.85 -5.11
C GLU A 247 -33.53 26.09 -5.16
N LEU A 248 -33.68 25.14 -6.09
CA LEU A 248 -34.93 24.38 -6.26
C LEU A 248 -34.96 23.24 -5.24
N GLN A 249 -36.01 23.17 -4.42
CA GLN A 249 -36.20 22.02 -3.55
C GLN A 249 -36.41 20.76 -4.39
N LEU A 250 -35.52 19.78 -4.24
CA LEU A 250 -35.75 18.43 -4.75
C LEU A 250 -36.67 17.73 -3.74
N GLU A 251 -37.97 17.79 -3.99
CA GLU A 251 -38.92 16.88 -3.34
C GLU A 251 -38.81 15.52 -4.03
N PHE A 252 -38.52 14.47 -3.24
CA PHE A 252 -38.69 13.09 -3.69
C PHE A 252 -40.13 12.68 -3.41
N GLN A 253 -40.88 12.33 -4.47
CA GLN A 253 -42.08 11.49 -4.37
C GLN A 253 -41.68 10.01 -4.34
#